data_AF-A0A0L8GXV2-F1
#
_entry.id   AF-A0A0L8GXV2-F1
#
_cell.length_a   1.000
_cell.length_b   1.000
_cell.length_c   1.000
_cell.angle_alpha   90.00
_cell.angle_beta   90.00
_cell.angle_gamma   90.00
#
_symmetry.space_group_name_H-M   'P 1'
#
loop_
_entity.id
_entity.type
_entity.pdbx_description
1 polymer ?
#
loop_
_entity_poly.entity_id
_entity_poly.type
_entity_poly.pdbx_seq_one_letter_code
_entity_poly.pdbx_strand_id
1 'polypeptide(L)'
;VDTVFNMRRPYDLVAFMKQEERAVMLDNLKKELLSRKDEIDKSEDRDTDLEQRFYRSEPDCIAVGKPLPEFDLYISTVLPLENKGIRQEEHIDFKAVPSNKPLPPDCTQVTDLHYSIHAFEHLEGMKARKNLSGTAELGLKNAIPHRDNVDDYGNLIYEAMKKNKTSWVLFNMAAFYWRIKGDSYQVIECLRRALHYSPRMQKDVALISLANVLHRARYSNEAAIVVHAALDVSKELNVNHFTLGNIY
;
A
#
# COMPACT_ATOMS: atom_id res chain seq x y z
N VAL A 1 -28.31 -21.90 -3.02
CA VAL A 1 -29.77 -21.85 -3.29
C VAL A 1 -30.03 -20.59 -4.09
N ASP A 2 -29.55 -20.54 -5.33
CA ASP A 2 -29.78 -19.42 -6.25
C ASP A 2 -30.40 -19.99 -7.52
N THR A 3 -31.73 -19.95 -7.56
CA THR A 3 -32.50 -20.34 -8.74
C THR A 3 -33.13 -19.08 -9.33
N VAL A 4 -33.34 -19.08 -10.65
CA VAL A 4 -34.02 -17.97 -11.36
C VAL A 4 -35.45 -17.74 -10.85
N PHE A 5 -36.00 -18.74 -10.18
CA PHE A 5 -37.31 -18.72 -9.55
C PHE A 5 -37.30 -18.18 -8.11
N ASN A 6 -36.16 -17.81 -7.55
CA ASN A 6 -36.11 -17.29 -6.19
C ASN A 6 -36.61 -15.84 -6.15
N MET A 7 -37.77 -15.61 -5.53
CA MET A 7 -38.39 -14.29 -5.47
C MET A 7 -37.98 -13.52 -4.20
N ARG A 8 -37.52 -12.28 -4.40
CA ARG A 8 -37.14 -11.38 -3.29
C ARG A 8 -38.33 -10.95 -2.42
N ARG A 9 -39.55 -10.99 -2.96
CA ARG A 9 -40.82 -10.72 -2.27
C ARG A 9 -41.82 -11.84 -2.61
N PRO A 10 -41.92 -12.90 -1.80
CA PRO A 10 -42.77 -14.05 -2.12
C PRO A 10 -44.27 -13.75 -2.15
N TYR A 11 -44.69 -12.65 -1.53
CA TYR A 11 -46.10 -12.21 -1.42
C TYR A 11 -46.57 -11.35 -2.61
N ASP A 12 -45.70 -11.01 -3.56
CA ASP A 12 -46.05 -10.19 -4.73
C ASP A 12 -46.60 -11.08 -5.85
N LEU A 13 -47.94 -11.14 -5.94
CA LEU A 13 -48.64 -11.98 -6.91
C LEU A 13 -48.34 -11.58 -8.36
N VAL A 14 -48.18 -10.28 -8.65
CA VAL A 14 -47.89 -9.80 -10.02
C VAL A 14 -46.48 -10.23 -10.43
N ALA A 15 -45.51 -10.14 -9.52
CA ALA A 15 -44.16 -10.63 -9.77
C ALA A 15 -44.11 -12.16 -9.96
N PHE A 16 -44.92 -12.92 -9.22
CA PHE A 16 -45.06 -14.36 -9.40
C PHE A 16 -45.68 -14.73 -10.76
N MET A 17 -46.73 -14.02 -11.19
CA MET A 17 -47.35 -14.27 -12.49
C MET A 17 -46.41 -14.01 -13.68
N LYS A 18 -45.45 -13.09 -13.55
CA LYS A 18 -44.45 -12.77 -14.57
C LYS A 18 -43.16 -13.57 -14.46
N GLN A 19 -43.13 -14.56 -13.58
CA GLN A 19 -41.90 -15.30 -13.28
C GLN A 19 -41.42 -16.14 -14.47
N GLU A 20 -42.36 -16.71 -15.23
CA GLU A 20 -42.06 -17.46 -16.46
C GLU A 20 -41.50 -16.54 -17.56
N GLU A 21 -42.16 -15.40 -17.82
CA GLU A 21 -41.67 -14.40 -18.79
C GLU A 21 -40.26 -13.92 -18.45
N ARG A 22 -39.98 -13.70 -17.16
CA ARG A 22 -38.66 -13.29 -16.69
C ARG A 22 -37.61 -14.40 -16.88
N ALA A 23 -37.98 -15.65 -16.64
CA ALA A 23 -37.09 -16.79 -16.86
C ALA A 23 -36.73 -16.94 -18.34
N VAL A 24 -37.72 -16.79 -19.24
CA VAL A 24 -37.51 -16.80 -20.69
C VAL A 24 -36.64 -15.62 -21.14
N MET A 25 -36.90 -14.42 -20.61
CA MET A 25 -36.07 -13.25 -20.91
C MET A 25 -34.62 -13.46 -20.50
N LEU A 26 -34.37 -14.04 -19.31
CA LEU A 26 -33.02 -14.34 -18.83
C LEU A 26 -32.31 -15.40 -19.68
N ASP A 27 -33.03 -16.42 -20.15
CA ASP A 27 -32.46 -17.43 -21.04
C ASP A 27 -32.06 -16.83 -22.40
N ASN A 28 -32.92 -15.96 -22.96
CA ASN A 28 -32.61 -15.22 -24.18
C ASN A 28 -31.41 -14.28 -23.99
N LEU A 29 -31.36 -13.56 -22.87
CA LEU A 29 -30.24 -12.68 -22.54
C LEU A 29 -28.94 -13.48 -22.38
N LYS A 30 -29.00 -14.66 -21.74
CA LYS A 30 -27.86 -15.56 -21.61
C LYS A 30 -27.36 -16.02 -22.97
N LYS A 31 -28.25 -16.39 -23.89
CA LYS A 31 -27.90 -16.77 -25.26
C LYS A 31 -27.24 -15.62 -26.01
N GLU A 32 -27.78 -14.40 -25.90
CA GLU A 32 -27.18 -13.21 -26.50
C GLU A 32 -25.78 -12.93 -25.94
N LEU A 33 -25.62 -12.99 -24.62
CA LEU A 33 -24.33 -12.79 -23.95
C LEU A 33 -23.30 -13.85 -24.34
N LEU A 34 -23.72 -15.11 -24.51
CA LEU A 34 -22.83 -16.17 -24.99
C LEU A 34 -22.43 -15.96 -26.46
N SER A 35 -23.34 -15.50 -27.32
CA SER A 35 -23.03 -15.15 -28.71
C SER A 35 -22.03 -14.00 -28.78
N ARG A 36 -22.29 -12.90 -28.04
CA ARG A 36 -21.38 -11.76 -27.96
C ARG A 36 -20.03 -12.15 -27.37
N LYS A 37 -20.01 -13.04 -26.37
CA LYS A 37 -18.76 -13.56 -25.83
C LYS A 37 -17.97 -14.30 -26.92
N ASP A 38 -18.61 -15.18 -27.69
CA ASP A 38 -17.93 -15.93 -28.76
C ASP A 38 -17.44 -14.99 -29.88
N GLU A 39 -18.16 -13.91 -30.17
CA GLU A 39 -17.70 -12.84 -31.05
C GLU A 39 -16.50 -12.09 -30.48
N ILE A 40 -16.56 -11.72 -29.19
CA ILE A 40 -15.45 -11.09 -28.48
C ILE A 40 -14.24 -12.01 -28.50
N ASP A 41 -14.35 -13.27 -28.06
CA ASP A 41 -13.27 -14.26 -28.01
C ASP A 41 -12.66 -14.55 -29.40
N LYS A 42 -13.42 -14.35 -30.49
CA LYS A 42 -12.92 -14.44 -31.89
C LYS A 42 -12.22 -13.16 -32.36
N SER A 43 -12.67 -12.00 -31.88
CA SER A 43 -12.10 -10.68 -32.17
C SER A 43 -11.01 -10.25 -31.20
N GLU A 44 -10.89 -10.96 -30.07
CA GLU A 44 -9.86 -10.78 -29.07
C GLU A 44 -8.58 -11.23 -29.75
N ASP A 45 -7.84 -10.25 -30.27
CA ASP A 45 -6.57 -10.45 -30.93
C ASP A 45 -5.71 -11.33 -30.03
N ARG A 46 -5.53 -12.59 -30.44
CA ARG A 46 -4.51 -13.50 -29.89
C ARG A 46 -3.11 -13.06 -30.30
N ASP A 47 -2.90 -11.77 -30.52
CA ASP A 47 -1.62 -11.22 -30.94
C ASP A 47 -0.76 -11.07 -29.69
N THR A 48 -0.39 -12.22 -29.10
CA THR A 48 0.56 -12.31 -27.98
C THR A 48 1.94 -11.73 -28.34
N ASP A 49 2.17 -11.41 -29.61
CA ASP A 49 3.42 -10.87 -30.15
C ASP A 49 3.35 -9.36 -30.45
N LEU A 50 2.22 -8.69 -30.16
CA LEU A 50 2.03 -7.26 -30.44
C LEU A 50 3.14 -6.42 -29.80
N GLU A 51 3.46 -6.69 -28.53
CA GLU A 51 4.53 -6.02 -27.80
C GLU A 51 5.91 -6.24 -28.44
N GLN A 52 6.23 -7.48 -28.84
CA GLN A 52 7.50 -7.79 -29.51
C GLN A 52 7.60 -7.12 -30.88
N ARG A 53 6.48 -6.99 -31.60
CA ARG A 53 6.42 -6.30 -32.88
C ARG A 53 6.78 -4.83 -32.71
N PHE A 54 6.20 -4.13 -31.74
CA PHE A 54 6.54 -2.74 -31.44
C PHE A 54 8.01 -2.58 -31.02
N TYR A 55 8.56 -3.50 -30.21
CA TYR A 55 10.00 -3.49 -29.88
C TYR A 55 10.92 -3.64 -31.10
N ARG A 56 10.45 -4.29 -32.18
CA ARG A 56 11.22 -4.50 -33.42
C ARG A 56 10.98 -3.44 -34.48
N SER A 57 9.82 -2.77 -34.48
CA SER A 57 9.42 -1.85 -35.55
C SER A 57 9.47 -0.37 -35.14
N GLU A 58 9.23 -0.04 -33.87
CA GLU A 58 9.13 1.35 -33.44
C GLU A 58 10.51 1.95 -33.13
N PRO A 59 10.87 3.08 -33.75
CA PRO A 59 12.18 3.70 -33.56
C PRO A 59 12.43 4.08 -32.11
N ASP A 60 11.39 4.53 -31.38
CA ASP A 60 11.49 4.88 -29.97
C ASP A 60 11.76 3.65 -29.08
N CYS A 61 11.09 2.53 -29.35
CA CYS A 61 11.31 1.28 -28.61
C CYS A 61 12.69 0.68 -28.88
N ILE A 62 13.16 0.75 -30.14
CA ILE A 62 14.51 0.30 -30.53
C ILE A 62 15.58 1.17 -29.84
N ALA A 63 15.36 2.49 -29.74
CA ALA A 63 16.27 3.40 -29.07
C ALA A 63 16.38 3.12 -27.56
N VAL A 64 15.29 2.72 -26.91
CA VAL A 64 15.26 2.36 -25.49
C VAL A 64 15.91 1.00 -25.23
N GLY A 65 15.79 0.04 -26.17
CA GLY A 65 16.56 -1.21 -26.20
C GLY A 65 16.29 -2.20 -25.05
N LYS A 66 15.31 -1.91 -24.19
CA LYS A 66 14.87 -2.79 -23.11
C LYS A 66 13.35 -2.86 -23.09
N PRO A 67 12.77 -4.06 -22.91
CA PRO A 67 11.35 -4.16 -22.66
C PRO A 67 10.99 -3.40 -21.39
N LEU A 68 9.77 -2.88 -21.34
CA LEU A 68 9.22 -2.25 -20.15
C LEU A 68 9.29 -3.33 -19.07
N PRO A 69 9.93 -3.04 -17.91
CA PRO A 69 9.86 -3.98 -16.81
C PRO A 69 8.39 -4.21 -16.46
N GLU A 70 8.05 -5.45 -16.15
CA GLU A 70 6.76 -5.83 -15.60
C GLU A 70 6.35 -4.78 -14.56
N PHE A 71 5.21 -4.12 -14.78
CA PHE A 71 4.79 -2.98 -13.97
C PHE A 71 4.78 -3.42 -12.50
N ASP A 72 5.60 -2.77 -11.65
CA ASP A 72 5.52 -3.01 -10.21
C ASP A 72 4.19 -2.45 -9.72
N LEU A 73 3.18 -3.32 -9.67
CA LEU A 73 1.84 -3.02 -9.17
C LEU A 73 1.85 -2.55 -7.72
N TYR A 74 2.98 -2.66 -7.01
CA TYR A 74 3.14 -2.26 -5.63
C TYR A 74 4.17 -1.15 -5.44
N ILE A 75 4.25 -0.20 -6.37
CA ILE A 75 5.22 0.90 -6.30
C ILE A 75 5.21 1.58 -4.91
N SER A 76 6.37 1.57 -4.28
CA SER A 76 6.58 2.09 -2.94
C SER A 76 6.57 3.61 -2.92
N THR A 77 5.65 4.20 -2.17
CA THR A 77 5.57 5.65 -1.97
C THR A 77 5.92 6.02 -0.53
N VAL A 78 6.49 7.20 -0.33
CA VAL A 78 6.75 7.76 0.99
C VAL A 78 6.42 9.23 0.98
N LEU A 79 5.89 9.73 2.09
CA LEU A 79 5.82 11.16 2.35
C LEU A 79 7.06 11.55 3.15
N PRO A 80 8.06 12.21 2.54
CA PRO A 80 9.27 12.62 3.25
C PRO A 80 8.93 13.60 4.38
N LEU A 81 9.69 13.53 5.48
CA LEU A 81 9.48 14.38 6.66
C LEU A 81 9.74 15.86 6.34
N GLU A 82 10.59 16.13 5.36
CA GLU A 82 10.99 17.44 4.85
C GLU A 82 9.80 18.18 4.23
N ASN A 83 8.88 17.45 3.57
CA ASN A 83 7.63 18.02 3.04
C ASN A 83 6.71 18.53 4.15
N LYS A 84 6.96 18.13 5.40
CA LYS A 84 6.27 18.60 6.60
C LYS A 84 7.07 19.62 7.41
N GLY A 85 8.19 20.10 6.85
CA GLY A 85 9.08 21.05 7.51
C GLY A 85 9.89 20.43 8.66
N ILE A 86 9.98 19.10 8.73
CA ILE A 86 10.74 18.40 9.77
C ILE A 86 12.11 18.03 9.21
N ARG A 87 13.16 18.49 9.88
CA ARG A 87 14.54 18.17 9.53
C ARG A 87 15.00 16.95 10.30
N GLN A 88 15.48 15.94 9.59
CA GLN A 88 15.89 14.68 10.21
C GLN A 88 17.11 14.86 11.13
N GLU A 89 17.99 15.79 10.78
CA GLU A 89 19.23 16.13 11.49
C GLU A 89 18.97 16.65 12.91
N GLU A 90 17.77 17.14 13.20
CA GLU A 90 17.38 17.58 14.55
C GLU A 90 17.07 16.40 15.48
N HIS A 91 16.83 15.22 14.90
CA HIS A 91 16.42 14.02 15.63
C HIS A 91 17.52 12.95 15.67
N ILE A 92 18.39 12.90 14.67
CA ILE A 92 19.49 11.94 14.55
C ILE A 92 20.78 12.64 14.13
N ASP A 93 21.92 12.17 14.68
CA ASP A 93 23.24 12.68 14.32
C ASP A 93 23.86 11.87 13.18
N PHE A 94 23.70 12.34 11.95
CA PHE A 94 24.27 11.68 10.77
C PHE A 94 25.81 11.68 10.73
N LYS A 95 26.45 12.57 11.51
CA LYS A 95 27.91 12.69 11.59
C LYS A 95 28.52 11.70 12.60
N ALA A 96 27.70 11.03 13.41
CA ALA A 96 28.17 10.05 14.36
C ALA A 96 28.94 8.91 13.65
N VAL A 97 30.01 8.45 14.27
CA VAL A 97 30.86 7.39 13.68
C VAL A 97 30.04 6.11 13.50
N PRO A 98 30.09 5.45 12.31
CA PRO A 98 29.42 4.16 12.11
C PRO A 98 29.82 3.15 13.20
N SER A 99 28.84 2.39 13.70
CA SER A 99 29.10 1.34 14.67
C SER A 99 29.67 0.11 13.96
N ASN A 100 30.68 -0.54 14.54
CA ASN A 100 31.17 -1.83 14.05
C ASN A 100 30.12 -2.95 14.19
N LYS A 101 29.11 -2.75 15.04
CA LYS A 101 27.98 -3.67 15.23
C LYS A 101 26.68 -2.87 15.29
N PRO A 102 26.09 -2.52 14.13
CA PRO A 102 24.87 -1.74 14.08
C PRO A 102 23.69 -2.53 14.66
N LEU A 103 22.86 -1.88 15.47
CA LEU A 103 21.65 -2.45 16.06
C LEU A 103 20.40 -1.87 15.38
N PRO A 104 19.42 -2.70 15.00
CA PRO A 104 18.20 -2.21 14.37
C PRO A 104 17.26 -1.54 15.41
N PRO A 105 16.44 -0.56 14.99
CA PRO A 105 15.49 0.10 15.88
C PRO A 105 14.26 -0.78 16.13
N ASP A 106 14.14 -1.35 17.33
CA ASP A 106 12.92 -2.09 17.74
C ASP A 106 11.95 -1.18 18.48
N CYS A 107 10.89 -0.77 17.80
CA CYS A 107 9.87 0.12 18.36
C CYS A 107 9.07 -0.53 19.51
N THR A 108 8.95 -1.86 19.53
CA THR A 108 8.23 -2.58 20.59
C THR A 108 8.98 -2.58 21.92
N GLN A 109 10.31 -2.60 21.87
CA GLN A 109 11.15 -2.52 23.07
C GLN A 109 11.25 -1.12 23.66
N VAL A 110 11.10 -0.09 22.82
CA VAL A 110 11.24 1.32 23.24
C VAL A 110 10.04 1.75 24.10
N THR A 111 8.84 1.44 23.63
CA THR A 111 7.59 1.84 24.30
C THR A 111 6.55 0.74 24.15
N ASP A 112 5.98 0.29 25.26
CA ASP A 112 4.87 -0.66 25.21
C ASP A 112 3.57 0.04 24.79
N LEU A 113 2.91 -0.52 23.78
CA LEU A 113 1.67 0.03 23.22
C LEU A 113 0.73 -1.13 22.90
N HIS A 114 -0.15 -1.43 23.85
CA HIS A 114 -1.15 -2.48 23.67
C HIS A 114 -2.21 -2.10 22.64
N TYR A 115 -2.70 -0.86 22.67
CA TYR A 115 -3.76 -0.37 21.80
C TYR A 115 -3.59 1.11 21.46
N SER A 116 -3.96 1.50 20.24
CA SER A 116 -4.11 2.90 19.84
C SER A 116 -5.33 3.10 18.93
N ILE A 117 -6.23 4.00 19.34
CA ILE A 117 -7.39 4.40 18.53
C ILE A 117 -6.98 5.00 17.17
N HIS A 118 -5.76 5.55 17.08
CA HIS A 118 -5.24 6.17 15.86
C HIS A 118 -4.58 5.19 14.90
N ALA A 119 -4.37 3.94 15.32
CA ALA A 119 -3.61 2.96 14.57
C ALA A 119 -4.48 1.97 13.78
N PHE A 120 -5.75 2.29 13.52
CA PHE A 120 -6.64 1.51 12.65
C PHE A 120 -6.72 0.01 13.00
N GLU A 121 -6.64 -0.34 14.30
CA GLU A 121 -6.57 -1.74 14.75
C GLU A 121 -7.82 -2.58 14.46
N HIS A 122 -8.89 -1.94 13.99
CA HIS A 122 -10.12 -2.60 13.55
C HIS A 122 -10.01 -3.25 12.17
N LEU A 123 -9.02 -2.84 11.35
CA LEU A 123 -8.75 -3.38 10.03
C LEU A 123 -8.14 -4.79 10.13
N GLU A 124 -8.50 -5.70 9.23
CA GLU A 124 -8.06 -7.11 9.26
C GLU A 124 -6.54 -7.23 9.05
N GLY A 125 -5.95 -6.44 8.17
CA GLY A 125 -4.49 -6.40 7.98
C GLY A 125 -3.76 -5.97 9.26
N MET A 126 -4.35 -5.08 10.05
CA MET A 126 -3.79 -4.65 11.34
C MET A 126 -3.92 -5.71 12.44
N LYS A 127 -5.03 -6.46 12.43
CA LYS A 127 -5.19 -7.64 13.31
C LYS A 127 -4.20 -8.74 12.93
N ALA A 128 -4.00 -8.96 11.64
CA ALA A 128 -3.10 -9.98 11.08
C ALA A 128 -1.62 -9.54 10.99
N ARG A 129 -1.23 -8.40 11.60
CA ARG A 129 0.10 -7.78 11.45
C ARG A 129 1.32 -8.70 11.64
N LYS A 130 1.21 -9.75 12.45
CA LYS A 130 2.29 -10.74 12.67
C LYS A 130 2.54 -11.64 11.45
N ASN A 131 1.55 -11.80 10.58
CA ASN A 131 1.54 -12.74 9.46
C ASN A 131 1.48 -12.02 8.11
N LEU A 132 1.71 -10.71 8.05
CA LEU A 132 1.70 -9.98 6.79
C LEU A 132 2.95 -10.33 5.96
N SER A 133 2.75 -10.53 4.66
CA SER A 133 3.85 -10.70 3.73
C SER A 133 4.56 -9.37 3.51
N GLY A 134 5.86 -9.34 3.79
CA GLY A 134 6.73 -8.19 3.53
C GLY A 134 7.73 -8.47 2.43
N THR A 135 7.96 -7.48 1.57
CA THR A 135 9.03 -7.47 0.57
C THR A 135 9.79 -6.17 0.69
N ALA A 136 11.12 -6.23 0.53
CA ALA A 136 12.00 -5.08 0.69
C ALA A 136 11.69 -3.99 -0.35
N GLU A 137 11.47 -2.77 0.12
CA GLU A 137 11.16 -1.60 -0.71
C GLU A 137 12.46 -0.89 -1.13
N LEU A 138 13.26 -1.53 -1.99
CA LEU A 138 14.61 -1.06 -2.35
C LEU A 138 14.63 0.34 -3.00
N GLY A 139 13.55 0.73 -3.70
CA GLY A 139 13.41 2.08 -4.28
C GLY A 139 13.44 3.19 -3.24
N LEU A 140 13.06 2.91 -1.98
CA LEU A 140 13.13 3.87 -0.89
C LEU A 140 14.56 4.18 -0.45
N LYS A 141 15.54 3.35 -0.82
CA LYS A 141 16.96 3.58 -0.48
C LYS A 141 17.53 4.87 -1.09
N ASN A 142 16.90 5.43 -2.12
CA ASN A 142 17.33 6.71 -2.68
C ASN A 142 16.52 7.90 -2.16
N ALA A 143 15.34 7.64 -1.58
CA ALA A 143 14.39 8.68 -1.18
C ALA A 143 14.52 9.09 0.30
N ILE A 144 15.13 8.25 1.14
CA ILE A 144 15.09 8.39 2.61
C ILE A 144 16.50 8.32 3.25
N PRO A 145 17.47 7.53 2.77
CA PRO A 145 18.78 7.43 3.41
C PRO A 145 19.66 8.64 3.11
N HIS A 146 20.05 9.33 4.17
CA HIS A 146 21.18 10.25 4.17
C HIS A 146 22.53 9.52 4.37
N ARG A 147 22.55 8.17 4.23
CA ARG A 147 23.74 7.30 4.31
C ARG A 147 23.68 6.16 3.29
N ASP A 148 24.85 5.73 2.81
CA ASP A 148 25.00 4.63 1.85
C ASP A 148 24.57 3.27 2.41
N ASN A 149 24.75 3.08 3.73
CA ASN A 149 24.42 1.85 4.45
C ASN A 149 23.15 2.01 5.30
N VAL A 150 22.16 1.15 5.03
CA VAL A 150 20.85 1.14 5.71
C VAL A 150 21.00 0.73 7.17
N ASP A 151 21.94 -0.17 7.51
CA ASP A 151 22.11 -0.65 8.88
C ASP A 151 22.70 0.41 9.80
N ASP A 152 23.60 1.25 9.28
CA ASP A 152 24.11 2.40 10.03
C ASP A 152 22.98 3.40 10.33
N TYR A 153 22.11 3.67 9.35
CA TYR A 153 20.93 4.51 9.54
C TYR A 153 20.00 3.94 10.62
N GLY A 154 19.74 2.63 10.60
CA GLY A 154 18.99 1.94 11.65
C GLY A 154 19.61 2.12 13.03
N ASN A 155 20.93 2.01 13.14
CA ASN A 155 21.65 2.20 14.40
C ASN A 155 21.56 3.64 14.94
N LEU A 156 21.59 4.65 14.07
CA LEU A 156 21.40 6.05 14.48
C LEU A 156 20.01 6.27 15.08
N ILE A 157 18.99 5.69 14.45
CA ILE A 157 17.61 5.76 14.97
C ILE A 157 17.51 5.03 16.30
N TYR A 158 18.09 3.83 16.42
CA TYR A 158 18.11 3.06 17.67
C TYR A 158 18.71 3.87 18.84
N GLU A 159 19.86 4.51 18.63
CA GLU A 159 20.49 5.35 19.67
C GLU A 159 19.68 6.61 19.99
N ALA A 160 19.02 7.22 19.00
CA ALA A 160 18.14 8.36 19.23
C ALA A 160 16.87 7.97 20.00
N MET A 161 16.29 6.80 19.72
CA MET A 161 15.09 6.30 20.41
C MET A 161 15.35 5.96 21.89
N LYS A 162 16.57 5.55 22.24
CA LYS A 162 16.97 5.41 23.66
C LYS A 162 16.85 6.72 24.43
N LYS A 163 17.17 7.84 23.77
CA LYS A 163 17.09 9.19 24.36
C LYS A 163 15.67 9.73 24.37
N ASN A 164 14.90 9.50 23.29
CA ASN A 164 13.52 9.95 23.18
C ASN A 164 12.58 8.82 22.76
N LYS A 165 11.85 8.28 23.73
CA LYS A 165 10.96 7.12 23.58
C LYS A 165 9.55 7.47 23.04
N THR A 166 9.25 8.75 22.84
CA THR A 166 7.92 9.22 22.42
C THR A 166 7.94 10.04 21.13
N SER A 167 9.09 10.09 20.45
CA SER A 167 9.24 10.84 19.20
C SER A 167 8.53 10.13 18.05
N TRP A 168 7.40 10.69 17.61
CA TRP A 168 6.69 10.24 16.41
C TRP A 168 7.57 10.30 15.16
N VAL A 169 8.52 11.24 15.10
CA VAL A 169 9.47 11.38 14.00
C VAL A 169 10.41 10.17 13.95
N LEU A 170 10.99 9.79 15.08
CA LEU A 170 11.86 8.61 15.18
C LEU A 170 11.10 7.32 14.85
N PHE A 171 9.84 7.21 15.25
CA PHE A 171 9.00 6.06 14.88
C PHE A 171 8.74 5.99 13.37
N ASN A 172 8.54 7.13 12.69
CA ASN A 172 8.43 7.14 11.22
C ASN A 172 9.76 6.78 10.54
N MET A 173 10.89 7.32 11.02
CA MET A 173 12.22 6.96 10.52
C MET A 173 12.52 5.46 10.67
N ALA A 174 12.17 4.88 11.83
CA ALA A 174 12.29 3.45 12.08
C ALA A 174 11.37 2.63 11.14
N ALA A 175 10.14 3.10 10.92
CA ALA A 175 9.25 2.46 9.95
C ALA A 175 9.85 2.49 8.54
N PHE A 176 10.46 3.60 8.10
CA PHE A 176 11.14 3.66 6.81
C PHE A 176 12.31 2.67 6.72
N TYR A 177 13.12 2.54 7.78
CA TYR A 177 14.17 1.53 7.84
C TYR A 177 13.62 0.11 7.63
N TRP A 178 12.56 -0.26 8.35
CA TRP A 178 11.96 -1.59 8.24
C TRP A 178 11.26 -1.83 6.90
N ARG A 179 10.72 -0.80 6.25
CA ARG A 179 10.18 -0.86 4.89
C ARG A 179 11.26 -1.22 3.88
N ILE A 180 12.43 -0.59 4.00
CA ILE A 180 13.61 -0.91 3.16
C ILE A 180 14.09 -2.33 3.43
N LYS A 181 14.07 -2.80 4.69
CA LYS A 181 14.44 -4.18 5.05
C LYS A 181 13.38 -5.23 4.66
N GLY A 182 12.12 -4.83 4.53
CA GLY A 182 11.00 -5.70 4.19
C GLY A 182 10.36 -6.43 5.38
N ASP A 183 10.58 -6.00 6.62
CA ASP A 183 9.93 -6.60 7.80
C ASP A 183 8.61 -5.89 8.11
N SER A 184 7.51 -6.40 7.55
CA SER A 184 6.18 -5.79 7.72
C SER A 184 5.71 -5.70 9.17
N TYR A 185 6.07 -6.67 10.02
CA TYR A 185 5.65 -6.66 11.42
C TYR A 185 6.30 -5.48 12.17
N GLN A 186 7.62 -5.32 12.00
CA GLN A 186 8.34 -4.22 12.61
C GLN A 186 7.90 -2.86 12.05
N VAL A 187 7.60 -2.77 10.75
CA VAL A 187 7.03 -1.54 10.16
C VAL A 187 5.73 -1.18 10.87
N ILE A 188 4.78 -2.11 10.97
CA ILE A 188 3.48 -1.82 11.59
C ILE A 188 3.65 -1.43 13.06
N GLU A 189 4.49 -2.12 13.82
CA GLU A 189 4.68 -1.78 15.24
C GLU A 189 5.30 -0.38 15.42
N CYS A 190 6.20 0.05 14.54
CA CYS A 190 6.69 1.42 14.51
C CYS A 190 5.59 2.42 14.10
N LEU A 191 4.82 2.12 13.05
CA LEU A 191 3.74 3.00 12.57
C LEU A 191 2.60 3.16 13.57
N ARG A 192 2.26 2.11 14.34
CA ARG A 192 1.28 2.19 15.44
C ARG A 192 1.67 3.27 16.46
N ARG A 193 2.95 3.31 16.83
CA ARG A 193 3.51 4.29 17.78
C ARG A 193 3.65 5.67 17.15
N ALA A 194 4.05 5.75 15.88
CA ALA A 194 4.05 6.99 15.12
C ALA A 194 2.65 7.62 15.12
N LEU A 195 1.61 6.88 14.72
CA LEU A 195 0.23 7.37 14.71
C LEU A 195 -0.31 7.74 16.09
N HIS A 196 0.14 7.05 17.13
CA HIS A 196 -0.23 7.35 18.51
C HIS A 196 0.34 8.70 18.98
N TYR A 197 1.62 8.95 18.74
CA TYR A 197 2.32 10.15 19.22
C TYR A 197 2.28 11.33 18.24
N SER A 198 1.97 11.12 16.97
CA SER A 198 1.93 12.18 15.95
C SER A 198 0.82 13.20 16.23
N PRO A 199 1.12 14.50 16.13
CA PRO A 199 0.09 15.54 16.04
C PRO A 199 -0.84 15.28 14.85
N ARG A 200 -2.11 15.72 14.95
CA ARG A 200 -3.14 15.48 13.92
C ARG A 200 -2.67 15.82 12.49
N MET A 201 -2.02 16.97 12.31
CA MET A 201 -1.57 17.47 11.01
C MET A 201 -0.35 16.71 10.42
N GLN A 202 0.24 15.80 11.19
CA GLN A 202 1.44 15.04 10.83
C GLN A 202 1.19 13.53 10.75
N LYS A 203 -0.06 13.08 10.96
CA LYS A 203 -0.40 11.66 10.94
C LYS A 203 -0.32 11.05 9.55
N ASP A 204 -0.52 11.84 8.50
CA ASP A 204 -0.44 11.40 7.11
C ASP A 204 0.90 10.78 6.72
N VAL A 205 2.02 11.22 7.32
CA VAL A 205 3.34 10.58 7.15
C VAL A 205 3.28 9.08 7.46
N ALA A 206 2.71 8.74 8.63
CA ALA A 206 2.57 7.37 9.07
C ALA A 206 1.43 6.64 8.35
N LEU A 207 0.33 7.33 8.03
CA LEU A 207 -0.80 6.74 7.30
C LEU A 207 -0.41 6.29 5.89
N ILE A 208 0.31 7.12 5.14
CA ILE A 208 0.79 6.73 3.80
C ILE A 208 1.71 5.52 3.89
N SER A 209 2.64 5.50 4.84
CA SER A 209 3.50 4.34 5.04
C SER A 209 2.71 3.07 5.42
N LEU A 210 1.67 3.22 6.24
CA LEU A 210 0.81 2.11 6.63
C LEU A 210 0.03 1.57 5.43
N ALA A 211 -0.53 2.45 4.60
CA ALA A 211 -1.24 2.07 3.39
C ALA A 211 -0.35 1.31 2.42
N ASN A 212 0.90 1.75 2.21
CA ASN A 212 1.85 1.04 1.34
C ASN A 212 2.10 -0.40 1.82
N VAL A 213 2.30 -0.60 3.13
CA VAL A 213 2.53 -1.93 3.69
C VAL A 213 1.29 -2.81 3.57
N LEU A 214 0.11 -2.28 3.87
CA LEU A 214 -1.15 -3.02 3.74
C LEU A 214 -1.42 -3.40 2.29
N HIS A 215 -1.21 -2.48 1.36
CA HIS A 215 -1.38 -2.72 -0.07
C HIS A 215 -0.43 -3.83 -0.55
N ARG A 216 0.86 -3.75 -0.21
CA ARG A 216 1.86 -4.81 -0.49
C ARG A 216 1.50 -6.16 0.13
N ALA A 217 0.86 -6.16 1.29
CA ALA A 217 0.36 -7.35 1.94
C ALA A 217 -0.99 -7.86 1.39
N ARG A 218 -1.46 -7.32 0.26
CA ARG A 218 -2.72 -7.65 -0.43
C ARG A 218 -4.00 -7.21 0.29
N TYR A 219 -3.89 -6.26 1.21
CA TYR A 219 -5.02 -5.59 1.88
C TYR A 219 -5.34 -4.25 1.21
N SER A 220 -5.43 -4.20 -0.13
CA SER A 220 -5.61 -2.96 -0.91
C SER A 220 -6.86 -2.17 -0.52
N ASN A 221 -7.99 -2.85 -0.26
CA ASN A 221 -9.22 -2.19 0.17
C ASN A 221 -9.03 -1.42 1.49
N GLU A 222 -8.28 -2.01 2.43
CA GLU A 222 -7.98 -1.38 3.71
C GLU A 222 -6.92 -0.29 3.58
N ALA A 223 -5.95 -0.49 2.69
CA ALA A 223 -4.98 0.54 2.33
C ALA A 223 -5.70 1.80 1.79
N ALA A 224 -6.71 1.65 0.93
CA ALA A 224 -7.51 2.77 0.44
C ALA A 224 -8.19 3.54 1.58
N ILE A 225 -8.76 2.84 2.57
CA ILE A 225 -9.34 3.48 3.78
C ILE A 225 -8.29 4.33 4.50
N VAL A 226 -7.09 3.79 4.69
CA VAL A 226 -5.99 4.49 5.38
C VAL A 226 -5.52 5.71 4.57
N VAL A 227 -5.43 5.62 3.23
CA VAL A 227 -5.06 6.77 2.39
C VAL A 227 -6.12 7.85 2.38
N HIS A 228 -7.41 7.49 2.37
CA HIS A 228 -8.48 8.49 2.52
C HIS A 228 -8.37 9.26 3.84
N ALA A 229 -8.02 8.58 4.93
CA ALA A 229 -7.73 9.26 6.20
C ALA A 229 -6.48 10.17 6.12
N ALA A 230 -5.49 9.85 5.28
CA ALA A 230 -4.34 10.73 5.04
C ALA A 230 -4.72 11.97 4.21
N LEU A 231 -5.58 11.80 3.21
CA LEU A 231 -6.13 12.88 2.39
C LEU A 231 -6.98 13.85 3.23
N ASP A 232 -7.71 13.37 4.23
CA ASP A 232 -8.44 14.23 5.16
C ASP A 232 -7.52 15.16 5.97
N VAL A 233 -6.25 14.78 6.16
CA VAL A 233 -5.23 15.61 6.81
C VAL A 233 -4.57 16.57 5.83
N SER A 234 -4.15 16.06 4.67
CA SER A 234 -3.44 16.85 3.65
C SER A 234 -3.93 16.50 2.24
N LYS A 235 -4.85 17.30 1.71
CA LYS A 235 -5.40 17.13 0.35
C LYS A 235 -4.45 17.58 -0.76
N GLU A 236 -3.56 18.52 -0.45
CA GLU A 236 -2.69 19.15 -1.45
C GLU A 236 -1.41 18.35 -1.75
N LEU A 237 -1.10 17.34 -0.94
CA LEU A 237 0.10 16.53 -1.13
C LEU A 237 -0.11 15.51 -2.25
N ASN A 238 0.57 15.72 -3.36
CA ASN A 238 0.58 14.84 -4.54
C ASN A 238 0.87 13.37 -4.19
N VAL A 239 1.75 13.12 -3.22
CA VAL A 239 2.09 11.76 -2.75
C VAL A 239 0.82 11.01 -2.32
N ASN A 240 -0.10 11.65 -1.61
CA ASN A 240 -1.30 10.98 -1.10
C ASN A 240 -2.21 10.52 -2.26
N HIS A 241 -2.38 11.36 -3.28
CA HIS A 241 -3.14 11.02 -4.49
C HIS A 241 -2.44 9.95 -5.33
N PHE A 242 -1.11 10.04 -5.44
CA PHE A 242 -0.32 9.06 -6.15
C PHE A 242 -0.39 7.68 -5.48
N THR A 243 -0.26 7.61 -4.16
CA THR A 243 -0.46 6.37 -3.39
C THR A 243 -1.87 5.82 -3.59
N LEU A 244 -2.90 6.67 -3.55
CA LEU A 244 -4.29 6.23 -3.79
C LEU A 244 -4.47 5.67 -5.21
N GLY A 245 -3.91 6.34 -6.21
CA GLY A 245 -3.95 5.90 -7.60
C GLY A 245 -3.27 4.56 -7.84
N ASN A 246 -2.18 4.26 -7.12
CA ASN A 246 -1.51 2.95 -7.21
C ASN A 246 -2.28 1.83 -6.48
N ILE A 247 -3.15 2.18 -5.52
CA ILE A 247 -3.96 1.19 -4.79
C ILE A 247 -5.17 0.71 -5.60
N TYR A 248 -5.72 1.58 -6.47
CA TYR A 248 -6.87 1.29 -7.33
C TYR A 248 -6.48 0.61 -8.64
#